data_AF-A0A1Z5JQE9-F1
#
_entry.id   AF-A0A1Z5JQE9-F1
#
_cell.length_a   1.000
_cell.length_b   1.000
_cell.length_c   1.000
_cell.angle_alpha   90.00
_cell.angle_beta   90.00
_cell.angle_gamma   90.00
#
_symmetry.space_group_name_H-M   'P 1'
#
loop_
_entity.id
_entity.type
_entity.pdbx_description
1 polymer ?
#
loop_
_entity_poly.entity_id
_entity_poly.type
_entity_poly.pdbx_seq_one_letter_code
_entity_poly.pdbx_strand_id
1 'polypeptide(L)'
;MGAPGKKVRFPEDDQLVILLKEVENREDWTESEREALFFSKQDYANSRRSTKLVTLHSEKKGYSIHLKDAFSEKSEDAQEHLNQWCLHGHEHRGLERLTCKSHGEHRHEEQFRAVMAVLQTQDELLTKGKDVDPQKLRKVSYKATRAARHFARMIAKADMYAVENEALVELDDESMTTTTVTSASSVVVTDDEISLPRIDPLRDSMHGQGQGKRFYRFNFMNRTRNKRKEAVPVSPHKDR
;
A
#
# COMPACT_ATOMS: atom_id res chain seq x y z
N MET A 1 27.48 12.59 4.13
CA MET A 1 26.46 13.00 5.12
C MET A 1 25.14 12.36 4.73
N GLY A 2 24.62 11.43 5.53
CA GLY A 2 23.29 10.85 5.30
C GLY A 2 22.22 11.89 5.62
N ALA A 3 21.13 11.91 4.85
CA ALA A 3 19.98 12.75 5.19
C ALA A 3 19.52 12.40 6.62
N PRO A 4 19.26 13.39 7.50
CA PRO A 4 18.75 13.11 8.82
C PRO A 4 17.45 12.32 8.67
N GLY A 5 17.43 11.09 9.20
CA GLY A 5 16.21 10.28 9.17
C GLY A 5 15.09 11.07 9.83
N LYS A 6 13.94 11.17 9.15
CA LYS A 6 12.74 11.82 9.71
C LYS A 6 12.33 11.05 10.96
N LYS A 7 12.79 11.50 12.13
CA LYS A 7 12.37 10.98 13.43
C LYS A 7 11.01 11.60 13.75
N VAL A 8 10.03 10.76 14.08
CA VAL A 8 8.80 11.23 14.74
C VAL A 8 9.25 11.92 16.02
N ARG A 9 8.96 13.21 16.15
CA ARG A 9 9.26 13.98 17.36
C ARG A 9 8.08 13.83 18.29
N PHE A 10 8.36 13.33 19.48
CA PHE A 10 7.43 13.36 20.59
C PHE A 10 7.71 14.65 21.37
N PRO A 11 6.69 15.38 21.85
CA PRO A 11 6.89 16.43 22.85
C PRO A 11 7.68 15.87 24.05
N GLU A 12 8.44 16.72 24.74
CA GLU A 12 9.39 16.28 25.78
C GLU A 12 8.71 15.71 27.05
N ASP A 13 7.40 15.95 27.22
CA ASP A 13 6.64 15.68 28.46
C ASP A 13 5.69 14.46 28.41
N ASP A 14 6.12 13.30 27.89
CA ASP A 14 5.32 12.06 27.85
C ASP A 14 3.94 12.16 27.13
N GLN A 15 3.67 13.27 26.45
CA GLN A 15 2.40 13.52 25.78
C GLN A 15 2.31 12.76 24.45
N LEU A 16 1.36 11.81 24.43
CA LEU A 16 0.43 11.49 23.35
C LEU A 16 0.66 12.25 22.03
N VAL A 17 0.99 11.52 20.95
CA VAL A 17 1.18 12.12 19.62
C VAL A 17 -0.13 12.14 18.84
N ILE A 18 -0.48 13.32 18.34
CA ILE A 18 -1.57 13.54 17.40
C ILE A 18 -1.21 12.88 16.05
N LEU A 19 -1.85 11.75 15.72
CA LEU A 19 -1.73 11.10 14.40
C LEU A 19 -2.53 11.81 13.30
N LEU A 20 -3.56 12.57 13.68
CA LEU A 20 -4.44 13.30 12.78
C LEU A 20 -4.30 14.79 13.07
N LYS A 21 -3.76 15.56 12.12
CA LYS A 21 -3.78 17.03 12.17
C LYS A 21 -5.15 17.47 12.70
N GLU A 22 -5.20 18.15 13.85
CA GLU A 22 -6.45 18.56 14.49
C GLU A 22 -7.36 19.12 13.40
N VAL A 23 -8.50 18.47 13.21
CA VAL A 23 -9.54 19.03 12.35
C VAL A 23 -10.18 20.11 13.21
N GLU A 24 -9.67 21.34 13.07
CA GLU A 24 -10.30 22.52 13.65
C GLU A 24 -11.80 22.46 13.28
N ASN A 25 -12.66 22.36 14.29
CA ASN A 25 -14.13 22.31 14.21
C ASN A 25 -14.85 20.94 14.06
N ARG A 26 -14.31 19.85 14.63
CA ARG A 26 -15.16 18.70 15.01
C ARG A 26 -15.66 18.82 16.46
N GLU A 27 -16.82 19.46 16.63
CA GLU A 27 -17.54 19.58 17.92
C GLU A 27 -18.21 18.26 18.33
N ASP A 28 -18.23 17.26 17.45
CA ASP A 28 -18.91 15.97 17.63
C ASP A 28 -18.14 14.94 18.45
N TRP A 29 -16.88 15.21 18.83
CA TRP A 29 -16.06 14.25 19.58
C TRP A 29 -16.03 14.54 21.07
N THR A 30 -16.35 13.50 21.85
CA THR A 30 -16.15 13.50 23.30
C THR A 30 -14.65 13.51 23.64
N GLU A 31 -14.31 13.97 24.84
CA GLU A 31 -12.92 14.00 25.32
C GLU A 31 -12.29 12.60 25.37
N SER A 32 -13.07 11.58 25.74
CA SER A 32 -12.64 10.19 25.73
C SER A 32 -12.31 9.67 24.32
N GLU A 33 -13.09 10.05 23.30
CA GLU A 33 -12.80 9.70 21.91
C GLU A 33 -11.55 10.42 21.39
N ARG A 34 -11.30 11.65 21.85
CA ARG A 34 -10.05 12.36 21.55
C ARG A 34 -8.86 11.63 22.15
N GLU A 35 -8.92 11.25 23.42
CA GLU A 35 -7.86 10.47 24.10
C GLU A 35 -7.56 9.15 23.41
N ALA A 36 -8.58 8.46 22.89
CA ALA A 36 -8.42 7.21 22.13
C ALA A 36 -7.67 7.37 20.80
N LEU A 37 -7.57 8.59 20.24
CA LEU A 37 -6.86 8.85 18.99
C LEU A 37 -5.36 9.04 19.17
N PHE A 38 -4.89 9.16 20.41
CA PHE A 38 -3.49 9.34 20.69
C PHE A 38 -2.79 8.01 20.94
N PHE A 39 -1.58 7.88 20.42
CA PHE A 39 -0.69 6.79 20.78
C PHE A 39 0.29 7.27 21.83
N SER A 40 0.45 6.50 22.90
CA SER A 40 1.61 6.66 23.76
C SER A 40 2.87 6.38 22.94
N LYS A 41 4.00 6.97 23.34
CA LYS A 41 5.31 6.70 22.73
C LYS A 41 5.65 5.21 22.74
N GLN A 42 5.25 4.51 23.80
CA GLN A 42 5.44 3.08 23.94
C GLN A 42 4.56 2.29 22.95
N ASP A 43 3.29 2.64 22.80
CA ASP A 43 2.38 1.96 21.86
C ASP A 43 2.81 2.16 20.41
N TYR A 44 3.24 3.38 20.06
CA TYR A 44 3.80 3.64 18.74
C TYR A 44 5.06 2.80 18.49
N ALA A 45 5.97 2.70 19.46
CA ALA A 45 7.17 1.88 19.36
C ALA A 45 6.85 0.39 19.23
N ASN A 46 5.89 -0.10 20.02
CA ASN A 46 5.41 -1.48 19.97
C ASN A 46 4.74 -1.80 18.63
N SER A 47 3.87 -0.93 18.13
CA SER A 47 3.22 -1.04 16.82
C SER A 47 4.26 -1.10 15.69
N ARG A 48 5.28 -0.23 15.72
CA ARG A 48 6.39 -0.24 14.76
C ARG A 48 7.22 -1.53 14.80
N ARG A 49 7.50 -2.05 16.00
CA ARG A 49 8.21 -3.32 16.19
C ARG A 49 7.39 -4.50 15.68
N SER A 50 6.11 -4.56 16.05
CA SER A 50 5.16 -5.59 15.59
C SER A 50 5.09 -5.59 14.06
N THR A 51 4.84 -4.43 13.47
CA THR A 51 4.82 -4.25 12.00
C THR A 51 6.10 -4.79 11.34
N LYS A 52 7.27 -4.50 11.92
CA LYS A 52 8.56 -4.98 11.39
C LYS A 52 8.69 -6.50 11.49
N LEU A 53 8.26 -7.09 12.60
CA LEU A 53 8.30 -8.55 12.78
C LEU A 53 7.37 -9.25 11.78
N VAL A 54 6.15 -8.74 11.62
CA VAL A 54 5.18 -9.24 10.64
C VAL A 54 5.73 -9.15 9.21
N THR A 55 6.34 -8.02 8.87
CA THR A 55 6.99 -7.82 7.55
C THR A 55 8.10 -8.84 7.32
N LEU A 56 9.01 -9.01 8.28
CA LEU A 56 10.11 -9.99 8.19
C LEU A 56 9.59 -11.43 8.09
N HIS A 57 8.51 -11.74 8.81
CA HIS A 57 7.87 -13.05 8.77
C HIS A 57 7.28 -13.33 7.38
N SER A 58 6.58 -12.36 6.80
CA SER A 58 6.01 -12.44 5.45
C SER A 58 7.10 -12.60 4.37
N GLU A 59 8.20 -11.83 4.48
CA GLU A 59 9.38 -11.99 3.62
C GLU A 59 10.01 -13.38 3.73
N LYS A 60 10.18 -13.89 4.96
CA LYS A 60 10.75 -15.23 5.20
C LYS A 60 9.90 -16.35 4.61
N LYS A 61 8.57 -16.18 4.63
CA LYS A 61 7.61 -17.11 4.02
C LYS A 61 7.50 -16.96 2.51
N GLY A 62 8.09 -15.93 1.93
CA GLY A 62 8.10 -15.69 0.48
C GLY A 62 6.83 -15.02 -0.05
N TYR A 63 5.89 -14.60 0.80
CA TYR A 63 4.63 -14.00 0.36
C TYR A 63 4.82 -12.65 -0.35
N SER A 64 5.94 -11.98 -0.12
CA SER A 64 6.32 -10.75 -0.80
C SER A 64 6.36 -10.87 -2.33
N ILE A 65 6.55 -12.09 -2.86
CA ILE A 65 6.58 -12.34 -4.30
C ILE A 65 5.22 -12.05 -4.97
N HIS A 66 4.11 -12.28 -4.26
CA HIS A 66 2.77 -12.04 -4.76
C HIS A 66 2.43 -10.54 -4.87
N LEU A 67 3.19 -9.67 -4.21
CA LEU A 67 3.00 -8.22 -4.31
C LEU A 67 3.79 -7.60 -5.47
N LYS A 68 4.66 -8.37 -6.13
CA LYS A 68 5.49 -7.89 -7.21
C LYS A 68 4.60 -7.51 -8.39
N ASP A 69 4.79 -6.31 -8.92
CA ASP A 69 4.10 -5.73 -10.09
C ASP A 69 2.58 -5.51 -9.95
N ALA A 70 1.93 -6.09 -8.92
CA ALA A 70 0.50 -5.97 -8.62
C ALA A 70 0.01 -4.52 -8.42
N PHE A 71 0.89 -3.58 -8.06
CA PHE A 71 0.50 -2.17 -7.88
C PHE A 71 0.12 -1.48 -9.20
N SER A 72 0.88 -1.76 -10.25
CA SER A 72 0.77 -1.07 -11.55
C SER A 72 0.01 -1.90 -12.58
N GLU A 73 0.01 -3.22 -12.42
CA GLU A 73 -0.56 -4.14 -13.38
C GLU A 73 -2.08 -4.31 -13.19
N LYS A 74 -2.80 -4.44 -14.31
CA LYS A 74 -4.23 -4.75 -14.36
C LYS A 74 -4.40 -6.06 -15.14
N SER A 75 -3.83 -7.14 -14.61
CA SER A 75 -3.98 -8.49 -15.13
C SER A 75 -4.76 -9.36 -14.16
N GLU A 76 -5.30 -10.48 -14.67
CA GLU A 76 -5.91 -11.50 -13.83
C GLU A 76 -4.86 -12.15 -12.93
N ASP A 77 -3.65 -12.40 -13.44
CA ASP A 77 -2.49 -12.87 -12.67
C ASP A 77 -2.18 -11.96 -11.47
N ALA A 78 -2.19 -10.64 -11.66
CA ALA A 78 -2.01 -9.69 -10.57
C ALA A 78 -3.13 -9.78 -9.52
N GLN A 79 -4.38 -10.04 -9.94
CA GLN A 79 -5.49 -10.26 -9.02
C GLN A 79 -5.32 -11.59 -8.27
N GLU A 80 -4.93 -12.67 -8.94
CA GLU A 80 -4.69 -13.98 -8.32
C GLU A 80 -3.55 -13.91 -7.30
N HIS A 81 -2.45 -13.22 -7.62
CA HIS A 81 -1.40 -12.97 -6.64
C HIS A 81 -1.91 -12.20 -5.42
N LEU A 82 -2.75 -11.17 -5.61
CA LEU A 82 -3.36 -10.47 -4.48
C LEU A 82 -4.30 -11.36 -3.68
N ASN A 83 -5.05 -12.25 -4.33
CA ASN A 83 -5.90 -13.23 -3.64
C ASN A 83 -5.04 -14.13 -2.74
N GLN A 84 -3.91 -14.64 -3.25
CA GLN A 84 -2.96 -15.43 -2.45
C GLN A 84 -2.36 -14.61 -1.30
N TRP A 85 -1.99 -13.35 -1.55
CA TRP A 85 -1.50 -12.45 -0.50
C TRP A 85 -2.51 -12.26 0.63
N CYS A 86 -3.78 -11.99 0.30
CA CYS A 86 -4.83 -11.78 1.29
C CYS A 86 -5.18 -13.07 2.03
N LEU A 87 -5.19 -14.22 1.35
CA LEU A 87 -5.49 -15.53 1.95
C LEU A 87 -4.44 -15.98 2.98
N HIS A 88 -3.15 -15.77 2.69
CA HIS A 88 -2.06 -16.23 3.59
C HIS A 88 -1.59 -15.17 4.59
N GLY A 89 -2.18 -13.97 4.54
CA GLY A 89 -1.62 -12.75 5.15
C GLY A 89 -2.66 -11.85 5.80
N HIS A 90 -3.67 -12.39 6.49
CA HIS A 90 -4.68 -11.60 7.22
C HIS A 90 -4.02 -10.58 8.18
N GLU A 91 -2.94 -10.98 8.85
CA GLU A 91 -2.11 -10.11 9.70
C GLU A 91 -1.26 -9.09 8.92
N HIS A 92 -1.14 -9.23 7.59
CA HIS A 92 -0.22 -8.45 6.74
C HIS A 92 -0.94 -7.33 5.96
N ARG A 93 -2.27 -7.19 6.12
CA ARG A 93 -3.07 -6.15 5.44
C ARG A 93 -2.54 -4.75 5.74
N GLY A 94 -2.38 -3.92 4.71
CA GLY A 94 -1.83 -2.57 4.81
C GLY A 94 -0.30 -2.49 4.94
N LEU A 95 0.39 -3.64 4.97
CA LEU A 95 1.85 -3.74 5.05
C LEU A 95 2.51 -3.99 3.69
N GLU A 96 1.78 -3.88 2.58
CA GLU A 96 2.25 -4.25 1.23
C GLU A 96 3.50 -3.46 0.86
N ARG A 97 3.50 -2.16 1.16
CA ARG A 97 4.63 -1.24 0.89
C ARG A 97 5.88 -1.55 1.74
N LEU A 98 5.71 -2.22 2.87
CA LEU A 98 6.80 -2.56 3.79
C LEU A 98 7.39 -3.91 3.41
N THR A 99 6.53 -4.85 3.01
CA THR A 99 6.90 -6.21 2.63
C THR A 99 7.50 -6.30 1.23
N CYS A 100 7.05 -5.44 0.31
CA CYS A 100 7.59 -5.39 -1.04
C CYS A 100 8.19 -4.00 -1.31
N LYS A 101 9.53 -3.93 -1.32
CA LYS A 101 10.24 -2.66 -1.50
C LYS A 101 9.91 -1.97 -2.82
N SER A 102 9.88 -2.71 -3.93
CA SER A 102 9.53 -2.15 -5.24
C SER A 102 8.10 -1.60 -5.27
N HIS A 103 7.16 -2.28 -4.60
CA HIS A 103 5.80 -1.78 -4.40
C HIS A 103 5.79 -0.44 -3.64
N GLY A 104 6.57 -0.34 -2.56
CA GLY A 104 6.73 0.89 -1.81
C GLY A 104 7.33 2.04 -2.63
N GLU A 105 8.35 1.75 -3.44
CA GLU A 105 8.99 2.72 -4.35
C GLU A 105 8.01 3.22 -5.41
N HIS A 106 7.30 2.32 -6.11
CA HIS A 106 6.29 2.70 -7.11
C HIS A 106 5.18 3.57 -6.52
N ARG A 107 4.67 3.22 -5.33
CA ARG A 107 3.65 4.02 -4.66
C ARG A 107 4.16 5.41 -4.29
N HIS A 108 5.42 5.52 -3.84
CA HIS A 108 6.04 6.80 -3.52
C HIS A 108 6.21 7.67 -4.78
N GLU A 109 6.67 7.09 -5.88
CA GLU A 109 6.80 7.79 -7.17
C GLU A 109 5.46 8.28 -7.70
N GLU A 110 4.42 7.44 -7.66
CA GLU A 110 3.06 7.82 -8.07
C GLU A 110 2.46 8.91 -7.18
N GLN A 111 2.68 8.85 -5.86
CA GLN A 111 2.27 9.92 -4.95
C GLN A 111 2.95 11.25 -5.33
N PHE A 112 4.27 11.22 -5.53
CA PHE A 112 5.02 12.41 -5.93
C PHE A 112 4.54 12.96 -7.27
N ARG A 113 4.35 12.08 -8.27
CA ARG A 113 3.82 12.44 -9.60
C ARG A 113 2.43 13.08 -9.51
N ALA A 114 1.55 12.54 -8.68
CA ALA A 114 0.20 13.08 -8.50
C ALA A 114 0.22 14.49 -7.90
N VAL A 115 1.06 14.73 -6.88
CA VAL A 115 1.25 16.06 -6.30
C VAL A 115 1.83 17.03 -7.33
N MET A 116 2.89 16.63 -8.03
CA MET A 116 3.53 17.47 -9.05
C MET A 116 2.57 17.83 -10.19
N ALA A 117 1.74 16.88 -10.66
CA ALA A 117 0.77 17.14 -11.72
C ALA A 117 -0.26 18.22 -11.33
N VAL A 118 -0.71 18.22 -10.07
CA VAL A 118 -1.63 19.23 -9.54
C VAL A 118 -0.92 20.59 -9.47
N LEU A 119 0.28 20.65 -8.89
CA LEU A 119 1.05 21.89 -8.77
C LEU A 119 1.40 22.50 -10.13
N GLN A 120 1.82 21.69 -11.10
CA GLN A 120 2.08 22.14 -12.46
C GLN A 120 0.81 22.69 -13.13
N THR A 121 -0.34 22.04 -12.94
CA THR A 121 -1.60 22.54 -13.50
C THR A 121 -2.01 23.86 -12.86
N GLN A 122 -1.78 24.02 -11.56
CA GLN A 122 -2.03 25.27 -10.84
C GLN A 122 -1.13 26.38 -11.38
N ASP A 123 0.17 26.14 -11.51
CA ASP A 123 1.12 27.09 -12.08
C ASP A 123 0.79 27.46 -13.52
N GLU A 124 0.40 26.49 -14.36
CA GLU A 124 -0.09 26.74 -15.73
C GLU A 124 -1.34 27.61 -15.80
N LEU A 125 -2.22 27.56 -14.80
CA LEU A 125 -3.42 28.42 -14.74
C LEU A 125 -3.03 29.85 -14.35
N LEU A 126 -2.20 29.98 -13.32
CA LEU A 126 -1.72 31.28 -12.82
C LEU A 126 -0.90 32.03 -13.89
N THR A 127 0.03 31.34 -14.56
CA THR A 127 0.83 31.91 -15.65
C THR A 127 -0.01 32.37 -16.86
N LYS A 128 -1.21 31.80 -17.03
CA LYS A 128 -2.17 32.21 -18.07
C LYS A 128 -3.15 33.29 -17.59
N GLY A 129 -2.97 33.82 -16.39
CA GLY A 129 -3.88 34.80 -15.78
C GLY A 129 -5.29 34.24 -15.53
N LYS A 130 -5.41 32.92 -15.34
CA LYS A 130 -6.69 32.25 -15.05
C LYS A 130 -6.80 31.92 -13.57
N ASP A 131 -8.00 32.04 -13.03
CA ASP A 131 -8.29 31.56 -11.69
C ASP A 131 -8.09 30.05 -11.57
N VAL A 132 -7.66 29.62 -10.39
CA VAL A 132 -7.39 28.22 -10.08
C VAL A 132 -8.72 27.49 -9.85
N ASP A 133 -9.28 26.93 -10.93
CA ASP A 133 -10.52 26.13 -10.87
C ASP A 133 -10.30 24.80 -10.09
N PRO A 134 -10.97 24.61 -8.93
CA PRO A 134 -10.87 23.39 -8.14
C PRO A 134 -11.33 22.13 -8.88
N GLN A 135 -12.33 22.23 -9.76
CA GLN A 135 -12.83 21.06 -10.50
C GLN A 135 -11.80 20.55 -11.50
N LYS A 136 -11.06 21.46 -12.12
CA LYS A 136 -9.95 21.10 -13.00
C LYS A 136 -8.82 20.42 -12.24
N LEU A 137 -8.41 20.94 -11.07
CA LEU A 137 -7.39 20.28 -10.23
C LEU A 137 -7.84 18.90 -9.75
N ARG A 138 -9.12 18.75 -9.37
CA ARG A 138 -9.71 17.46 -9.01
C ARG A 138 -9.60 16.45 -10.15
N LYS A 139 -9.92 16.84 -11.39
CA LYS A 139 -9.79 15.97 -12.58
C LYS A 139 -8.33 15.55 -12.81
N VAL A 140 -7.36 16.44 -12.64
CA VAL A 140 -5.93 16.12 -12.77
C VAL A 140 -5.49 15.15 -11.69
N SER A 141 -5.82 15.43 -10.42
CA SER A 141 -5.53 14.52 -9.30
C SER A 141 -6.16 13.13 -9.51
N TYR A 142 -7.42 13.09 -9.96
CA TYR A 142 -8.10 11.85 -10.29
C TYR A 142 -7.38 11.10 -11.41
N LYS A 143 -6.95 11.77 -12.49
CA LYS A 143 -6.21 11.09 -13.55
C LYS A 143 -4.85 10.57 -13.07
N ALA A 144 -4.14 11.36 -12.26
CA ALA A 144 -2.80 11.03 -11.79
C ALA A 144 -2.77 9.92 -10.74
N THR A 145 -3.86 9.67 -10.01
CA THR A 145 -3.99 8.62 -8.99
C THR A 145 -4.70 7.36 -9.50
N ARG A 146 -4.69 7.12 -10.82
CA ARG A 146 -5.41 6.00 -11.44
C ARG A 146 -4.89 4.64 -10.95
N ALA A 147 -3.57 4.42 -10.91
CA ALA A 147 -3.02 3.12 -10.50
C ALA A 147 -3.33 2.82 -9.03
N ALA A 148 -3.11 3.79 -8.14
CA ALA A 148 -3.45 3.66 -6.73
C ALA A 148 -4.93 3.30 -6.48
N ARG A 149 -5.87 3.93 -7.21
CA ARG A 149 -7.29 3.57 -7.12
C ARG A 149 -7.59 2.18 -7.68
N HIS A 150 -6.90 1.79 -8.74
CA HIS A 150 -7.07 0.47 -9.33
C HIS A 150 -6.61 -0.62 -8.35
N PHE A 151 -5.40 -0.47 -7.82
CA PHE A 151 -4.85 -1.34 -6.79
C PHE A 151 -5.77 -1.45 -5.58
N ALA A 152 -6.30 -0.32 -5.08
CA ALA A 152 -7.26 -0.30 -3.96
C ALA A 152 -8.53 -1.13 -4.24
N ARG A 153 -9.00 -1.18 -5.49
CA ARG A 153 -10.14 -2.03 -5.86
C ARG A 153 -9.76 -3.50 -5.94
N MET A 154 -8.58 -3.81 -6.47
CA MET A 154 -8.10 -5.19 -6.57
C MET A 154 -7.87 -5.81 -5.18
N ILE A 155 -7.28 -5.06 -4.27
CA ILE A 155 -7.05 -5.56 -2.90
C ILE A 155 -8.37 -5.72 -2.14
N ALA A 156 -9.36 -4.84 -2.34
CA ALA A 156 -10.69 -5.02 -1.77
C ALA A 156 -11.39 -6.29 -2.29
N LYS A 157 -11.20 -6.64 -3.58
CA LYS A 157 -11.67 -7.91 -4.13
C LYS A 157 -10.95 -9.11 -3.55
N ALA A 158 -9.63 -9.01 -3.36
CA ALA A 158 -8.83 -10.06 -2.75
C ALA A 158 -9.20 -10.28 -1.28
N ASP A 159 -9.50 -9.21 -0.54
CA ASP A 159 -10.01 -9.28 0.83
C ASP A 159 -11.37 -9.98 0.88
N MET A 160 -12.28 -9.64 -0.04
CA MET A 160 -13.58 -10.30 -0.15
C MET A 160 -13.42 -11.81 -0.44
N TYR A 161 -12.55 -12.15 -1.39
CA TYR A 161 -12.21 -13.54 -1.71
C TYR A 161 -11.64 -14.29 -0.49
N ALA A 162 -10.74 -13.68 0.27
CA ALA A 162 -10.17 -14.32 1.46
C ALA A 162 -11.23 -14.65 2.51
N VAL A 163 -12.16 -13.72 2.78
CA VAL A 163 -13.27 -13.94 3.72
C VAL A 163 -14.21 -15.06 3.24
N GLU A 164 -14.54 -15.08 1.96
CA GLU A 164 -15.38 -16.15 1.38
C GLU A 164 -14.72 -17.53 1.50
N ASN A 165 -13.40 -17.62 1.39
CA ASN A 165 -12.68 -18.89 1.51
C ASN A 165 -12.48 -19.34 2.96
N GLU A 166 -12.25 -18.42 3.90
CA GLU A 166 -12.20 -18.74 5.34
C GLU A 166 -13.52 -19.36 5.82
N ALA A 167 -14.65 -18.80 5.38
CA ALA A 167 -15.98 -19.32 5.73
C ALA A 167 -16.24 -20.76 5.22
N LEU A 168 -15.57 -21.18 4.14
CA LEU A 168 -15.69 -22.55 3.62
C LEU A 168 -14.87 -23.54 4.44
N VAL A 169 -13.68 -23.15 4.92
CA VAL A 169 -12.82 -24.03 5.73
C VAL A 169 -13.49 -24.36 7.07
N GLU A 170 -14.21 -23.41 7.68
CA GLU A 170 -14.92 -23.64 8.94
C GLU A 170 -16.07 -24.66 8.83
N LEU A 171 -16.72 -24.76 7.65
CA LEU A 171 -17.84 -25.69 7.44
C LEU A 171 -17.38 -27.15 7.27
N ASP A 172 -16.18 -27.38 6.74
CA ASP A 172 -15.65 -28.73 6.57
C ASP A 172 -15.16 -29.33 7.91
N ASP A 173 -14.65 -28.50 8.82
CA ASP A 173 -14.15 -28.93 10.13
C ASP A 173 -15.27 -29.33 11.11
N GLU A 174 -16.47 -28.73 11.00
CA GLU A 174 -17.63 -29.15 11.82
C GLU A 174 -18.27 -30.46 11.33
N SER A 175 -18.02 -30.89 10.08
CA SER A 175 -18.50 -32.17 9.55
C SER A 175 -17.66 -33.38 9.97
N MET A 176 -16.50 -33.15 10.60
CA MET A 176 -15.62 -34.19 11.18
C MET A 176 -16.05 -34.62 12.61
N THR A 177 -17.33 -34.47 12.97
CA THR A 177 -17.89 -35.31 14.03
C THR A 177 -17.89 -36.77 13.57
N THR A 178 -17.04 -37.54 14.23
CA THR A 178 -16.73 -38.95 14.04
C THR A 178 -18.01 -39.80 13.93
N THR A 179 -18.55 -39.95 12.73
CA THR A 179 -19.53 -41.00 12.46
C THR A 179 -18.75 -42.28 12.26
N THR A 180 -18.69 -43.10 13.32
CA THR A 180 -18.16 -44.45 13.26
C THR A 180 -19.08 -45.29 12.36
N VAL A 181 -18.82 -45.28 11.05
CA VAL A 181 -19.58 -46.06 10.08
C VAL A 181 -19.15 -47.52 10.17
N THR A 182 -19.96 -48.34 10.83
CA THR A 182 -19.99 -49.78 10.58
C THR A 182 -20.53 -50.04 9.17
N SER A 183 -19.77 -50.83 8.43
CA SER A 183 -19.95 -51.26 7.04
C SER A 183 -21.39 -51.61 6.63
N ALA A 184 -21.82 -51.14 5.45
CA ALA A 184 -22.04 -51.98 4.27
C ALA A 184 -22.84 -51.26 3.15
N SER A 185 -22.47 -51.61 1.92
CA SER A 185 -23.27 -51.59 0.69
C SER A 185 -23.22 -50.36 -0.23
N SER A 186 -23.04 -50.72 -1.51
CA SER A 186 -22.77 -49.91 -2.70
C SER A 186 -23.93 -49.01 -3.11
N VAL A 187 -23.63 -47.75 -3.46
CA VAL A 187 -24.57 -46.84 -4.14
C VAL A 187 -23.89 -46.17 -5.32
N VAL A 188 -24.66 -46.11 -6.40
CA VAL A 188 -24.36 -45.68 -7.77
C VAL A 188 -24.16 -44.16 -7.83
N VAL A 189 -23.13 -43.73 -8.56
CA VAL A 189 -22.79 -42.32 -8.82
C VAL A 189 -23.62 -41.82 -10.02
N THR A 190 -24.33 -40.72 -9.84
CA THR A 190 -24.92 -39.93 -10.93
C THR A 190 -24.28 -38.54 -10.93
N ASP A 191 -23.72 -38.17 -12.08
CA ASP A 191 -23.12 -36.86 -12.36
C ASP A 191 -24.20 -35.77 -12.46
N ASP A 192 -24.23 -34.85 -11.50
CA ASP A 192 -24.96 -33.59 -11.63
C ASP A 192 -23.97 -32.42 -11.74
N GLU A 193 -23.98 -31.79 -12.92
CA GLU A 193 -23.21 -30.60 -13.27
C GLU A 193 -23.62 -29.39 -12.40
N ILE A 194 -22.71 -28.94 -11.54
CA ILE A 194 -22.86 -27.68 -10.80
C ILE A 194 -22.48 -26.53 -11.73
N SER A 195 -23.50 -25.82 -12.22
CA SER A 195 -23.33 -24.58 -12.99
C SER A 195 -23.12 -23.39 -12.04
N LEU A 196 -21.90 -22.84 -12.01
CA LEU A 196 -21.59 -21.64 -11.25
C LEU A 196 -22.12 -20.37 -11.96
N PRO A 197 -22.64 -19.38 -11.21
CA PRO A 197 -23.20 -18.16 -11.79
C PRO A 197 -22.11 -17.29 -12.42
N ARG A 198 -22.33 -16.94 -13.69
CA ARG A 198 -21.47 -16.07 -14.50
C ARG A 198 -21.58 -14.63 -13.98
N ILE A 199 -20.56 -14.18 -13.25
CA ILE A 199 -20.46 -12.78 -12.79
C ILE A 199 -20.08 -11.91 -13.99
N ASP A 200 -21.00 -11.03 -14.43
CA ASP A 200 -20.75 -10.13 -15.55
C ASP A 200 -19.65 -9.11 -15.21
N PRO A 201 -18.59 -8.99 -16.02
CA PRO A 201 -17.57 -7.98 -15.82
C PRO A 201 -18.14 -6.59 -16.12
N LEU A 202 -18.16 -5.76 -15.09
CA LEU A 202 -18.49 -4.33 -15.15
C LEU A 202 -17.72 -3.67 -16.32
N ARG A 203 -18.43 -3.37 -17.41
CA ARG A 203 -17.91 -2.67 -18.59
C ARG A 203 -17.50 -1.25 -18.22
N ASP A 204 -16.25 -1.05 -17.81
CA ASP A 204 -15.58 0.26 -17.78
C ASP A 204 -15.25 0.69 -19.23
N SER A 205 -16.29 1.01 -20.00
CA SER A 205 -16.16 1.64 -21.33
C SER A 205 -15.92 3.13 -21.17
N MET A 206 -14.64 3.51 -21.04
CA MET A 206 -14.19 4.88 -21.33
C MET A 206 -12.81 4.84 -21.99
N HIS A 207 -12.76 4.29 -23.20
CA HIS A 207 -11.66 4.50 -24.13
C HIS A 207 -11.78 5.90 -24.76
N GLY A 208 -11.23 6.90 -24.08
CA GLY A 208 -10.86 8.14 -24.74
C GLY A 208 -9.56 7.91 -25.51
N GLN A 209 -9.66 7.77 -26.83
CA GLN A 209 -8.53 7.86 -27.76
C GLN A 209 -7.85 9.24 -27.60
N GLY A 210 -6.82 9.30 -26.77
CA GLY A 210 -6.00 10.50 -26.57
C GLY A 210 -4.68 10.34 -27.29
N GLN A 211 -4.54 11.00 -28.43
CA GLN A 211 -3.33 11.04 -29.25
C GLN A 211 -2.07 11.38 -28.45
N GLY A 212 -0.98 10.71 -28.81
CA GLY A 212 0.31 10.72 -28.12
C GLY A 212 0.88 12.11 -27.90
N LYS A 213 1.09 12.45 -26.62
CA LYS A 213 2.02 13.51 -26.23
C LYS A 213 3.35 12.86 -25.85
N ARG A 214 4.41 13.27 -26.55
CA ARG A 214 5.80 12.87 -26.29
C ARG A 214 6.13 13.12 -24.81
N PHE A 215 6.39 12.05 -24.07
CA PHE A 215 6.95 12.14 -22.73
C PHE A 215 8.38 12.64 -22.83
N TYR A 216 8.66 13.81 -22.25
CA TYR A 216 10.02 14.23 -21.96
C TYR A 216 10.60 13.27 -20.92
N ARG A 217 11.50 12.38 -21.35
CA ARG A 217 12.35 11.58 -20.46
C ARG A 217 13.28 12.53 -19.71
N PHE A 218 12.97 12.83 -18.46
CA PHE A 218 13.94 13.40 -17.54
C PHE A 218 14.94 12.31 -17.15
N ASN A 219 16.08 12.30 -17.85
CA ASN A 219 17.26 11.53 -17.42
C ASN A 219 17.76 12.15 -16.12
N PHE A 220 17.46 11.51 -14.99
CA PHE A 220 18.12 11.83 -13.73
C PHE A 220 19.56 11.34 -13.81
N MET A 221 20.49 12.30 -13.95
CA MET A 221 21.91 12.09 -13.74
C MET A 221 22.13 11.42 -12.38
N ASN A 222 22.59 10.18 -12.42
CA ASN A 222 23.20 9.51 -11.28
C ASN A 222 24.38 10.37 -10.80
N ARG A 223 24.19 11.11 -9.70
CA ARG A 223 25.29 11.77 -8.98
C ARG A 223 26.19 10.69 -8.40
N THR A 224 27.23 10.35 -9.13
CA THR A 224 28.34 9.54 -8.64
C THR A 224 28.97 10.26 -7.45
N ARG A 225 29.02 9.52 -6.34
CA ARG A 225 29.46 9.97 -5.03
C ARG A 225 30.98 10.11 -5.04
N ASN A 226 31.49 11.32 -5.30
CA ASN A 226 32.92 11.61 -5.15
C ASN A 226 33.35 11.37 -3.69
N LYS A 227 34.15 10.32 -3.49
CA LYS A 227 34.88 10.06 -2.25
C LYS A 227 35.99 11.11 -2.14
N ARG A 228 35.79 12.16 -1.34
CA ARG A 228 36.89 13.04 -0.89
C ARG A 228 37.81 12.19 -0.02
N LYS A 229 39.04 11.98 -0.47
CA LYS A 229 40.16 11.55 0.37
C LYS A 229 40.50 12.74 1.28
N GLU A 230 40.33 12.56 2.59
CA GLU A 230 40.84 13.50 3.58
C GLU A 230 42.37 13.40 3.60
N ALA A 231 43.04 14.52 3.33
CA ALA A 231 44.47 14.65 3.48
C ALA A 231 44.80 14.83 4.96
N VAL A 232 45.67 13.98 5.48
CA VAL A 232 46.22 14.08 6.84
C VAL A 232 47.19 15.27 6.91
N PRO A 233 47.04 16.23 7.84
CA PRO A 233 48.01 17.28 8.02
C PRO A 233 49.24 16.73 8.76
N VAL A 234 50.38 16.70 8.07
CA VAL A 234 51.70 16.44 8.68
C VAL A 234 52.08 17.67 9.51
N SER A 235 52.29 17.47 10.81
CA SER A 235 52.78 18.52 11.71
C SER A 235 54.28 18.74 11.51
N PRO A 236 54.78 19.99 11.49
CA PRO A 236 56.20 20.24 11.42
C PRO A 236 56.84 20.01 12.80
N HIS A 237 57.82 19.11 12.84
CA HIS A 237 58.72 18.93 13.96
C HIS A 237 59.52 20.23 14.17
N LYS A 238 59.49 20.76 15.41
CA LYS A 238 60.43 21.77 15.88
C LYS A 238 61.71 21.12 16.37
N ASP A 239 62.79 21.85 16.16
CA ASP A 239 64.20 21.54 16.36
C ASP A 239 64.61 21.05 17.75
N ARG A 240 65.70 20.27 17.76
CA ARG A 240 66.89 20.52 18.58
C ARG A 240 68.14 20.11 17.83
#